data_AF-A0A8J4A5R8-F1
#
_entry.id   AF-A0A8J4A5R8-F1
#
_cell.length_a   1.000
_cell.length_b   1.000
_cell.length_c   1.000
_cell.angle_alpha   90.00
_cell.angle_beta   90.00
_cell.angle_gamma   90.00
#
_symmetry.space_group_name_H-M   'P 1'
#
loop_
_entity.id
_entity.type
_entity.pdbx_description
1 polymer ?
#
loop_
_entity_poly.entity_id
_entity_poly.type
_entity_poly.pdbx_seq_one_letter_code
_entity_poly.pdbx_strand_id
1 'polypeptide(L)'
;MDSAADPQRPADPPRTDPAPPADPPRTDPARPADPAGTDPARPADPAGTDPGRSAGVDAERPGAPSPVDAKGPAEPPGVDAEGQRGPSGAAPESAAGDEAASVEVAPHVRGGEAAPADGAPDVAGDEAGPVEGALDVRSAVRVVEQANAGPVPAGAVRRRSRWGRIAWYAVAGAVIVLLTTLLVWPRQPTDAERQVRAFLTAVQRGDVAAAQRLVDDRPDTRMSSPSFLRSDVLRQRWRVTSVRSDDDADERSYSAEVDATIAVPGGPSVTHRFDLVRESGDGAWRLRDPYVYLTFGTFPVSYVAINGHREKLPRPGENTTYGARYVLFPGVYRFFSSAPAVTHSTRAYPLMPGQYAVRQDDDASAAGPNALTLPRMRLTGSAQRKAQQAVYDYLDDCVRRAKLVTPGCPFGAESVPEPGRPDRIFYGREIKSTRWKLQRHPEVTIEPVGNEFQVVDRRPGTLKLTVTGTDEDTGFHATTSMSCPTPDGVLRVDVTDSGGFRVYPEGGRYGADRVDRSPIRWQTC
;
A
#
# COMPACT_ATOMS: atom_id res chain seq x y z
N MET A 1 -58.52 -67.50 -5.31
CA MET A 1 -59.29 -66.37 -4.74
C MET A 1 -58.39 -65.77 -3.67
N ASP A 2 -57.56 -64.81 -4.05
CA ASP A 2 -56.71 -64.08 -3.10
C ASP A 2 -56.89 -62.59 -3.41
N SER A 3 -57.62 -61.92 -2.52
CA SER A 3 -57.90 -60.48 -2.57
C SER A 3 -56.66 -59.71 -2.12
N ALA A 4 -56.09 -58.92 -3.04
CA ALA A 4 -55.07 -57.93 -2.73
C ALA A 4 -55.69 -56.78 -1.92
N ALA A 5 -55.11 -56.49 -0.76
CA ALA A 5 -55.48 -55.37 0.08
C ALA A 5 -54.88 -54.06 -0.45
N ASP A 6 -55.74 -53.06 -0.58
CA ASP A 6 -55.46 -51.69 -1.01
C ASP A 6 -54.70 -50.91 0.08
N PRO A 7 -53.53 -50.31 -0.21
CA PRO A 7 -52.78 -49.55 0.78
C PRO A 7 -53.46 -48.20 1.07
N GLN A 8 -53.96 -48.06 2.30
CA GLN A 8 -54.53 -46.82 2.81
C GLN A 8 -53.55 -45.64 2.70
N ARG A 9 -54.01 -44.59 2.03
CA ARG A 9 -53.34 -43.31 1.87
C ARG A 9 -53.17 -42.61 3.24
N PRO A 10 -51.97 -42.14 3.62
CA PRO A 10 -51.79 -41.39 4.86
C PRO A 10 -52.63 -40.11 4.85
N ALA A 11 -53.31 -39.83 5.96
CA ALA A 11 -54.07 -38.59 6.14
C ALA A 11 -53.12 -37.39 6.24
N ASP A 12 -53.43 -36.33 5.51
CA ASP A 12 -52.68 -35.07 5.57
C ASP A 12 -52.80 -34.44 6.98
N PRO A 13 -51.69 -33.96 7.57
CA PRO A 13 -51.71 -33.33 8.88
C PRO A 13 -52.48 -32.00 8.83
N PRO A 14 -53.19 -31.63 9.92
CA PRO A 14 -53.96 -30.40 9.97
C PRO A 14 -53.05 -29.17 9.84
N ARG A 15 -53.36 -28.30 8.88
CA ARG A 15 -52.73 -26.98 8.75
C ARG A 15 -53.09 -26.16 9.98
N THR A 16 -52.08 -25.83 10.78
CA THR A 16 -52.20 -24.86 11.87
C THR A 16 -51.69 -23.54 11.31
N ASP A 17 -52.57 -22.54 11.17
CA ASP A 17 -52.16 -21.21 10.75
C ASP A 17 -51.21 -20.59 11.79
N PRO A 18 -50.08 -19.98 11.38
CA PRO A 18 -49.19 -19.30 12.31
C PRO A 18 -49.92 -18.15 12.99
N ALA A 19 -49.89 -18.13 14.33
CA ALA A 19 -50.37 -16.98 15.08
C ALA A 19 -49.60 -15.71 14.66
N PRO A 20 -50.27 -14.56 14.52
CA PRO A 20 -49.60 -13.31 14.20
C PRO A 20 -48.57 -12.97 15.29
N PRO A 21 -47.40 -12.42 14.92
CA PRO A 21 -46.38 -12.04 15.88
C PRO A 21 -46.94 -11.00 16.86
N ALA A 22 -46.76 -11.26 18.15
CA ALA A 22 -47.11 -10.30 19.20
C ALA A 22 -46.28 -9.03 19.02
N ASP A 23 -46.95 -7.87 19.05
CA ASP A 23 -46.28 -6.57 19.01
C ASP A 23 -45.26 -6.46 20.16
N PRO A 24 -44.01 -6.03 19.89
CA PRO A 24 -43.03 -5.83 20.94
C PRO A 24 -43.52 -4.73 21.90
N PRO A 25 -43.29 -4.89 23.22
CA PRO A 25 -43.66 -3.87 24.18
C PRO A 25 -42.97 -2.55 23.83
N ARG A 26 -43.77 -1.48 23.70
CA ARG A 26 -43.27 -0.11 23.60
C ARG A 26 -42.56 0.25 24.90
N THR A 27 -41.25 0.09 24.94
CA THR A 27 -40.41 0.79 25.91
C THR A 27 -40.26 2.23 25.45
N ASP A 28 -40.91 3.14 26.17
CA ASP A 28 -40.65 4.58 26.07
C ASP A 28 -39.14 4.84 26.29
N PRO A 29 -38.49 5.65 25.45
CA PRO A 29 -37.11 6.06 25.70
C PRO A 29 -37.04 6.79 27.03
N ALA A 30 -36.32 6.23 28.00
CA ALA A 30 -35.99 6.93 29.23
C ALA A 30 -35.31 8.26 28.87
N ARG A 31 -35.93 9.36 29.30
CA ARG A 31 -35.40 10.71 29.20
C ARG A 31 -33.99 10.72 29.79
N PRO A 32 -32.96 11.20 29.06
CA PRO A 32 -31.62 11.34 29.62
C PRO A 32 -31.70 12.21 30.88
N ALA A 33 -31.16 11.72 31.98
CA ALA A 33 -31.00 12.52 33.18
C ALA A 33 -30.07 13.71 32.85
N ASP A 34 -30.51 14.91 33.18
CA ASP A 34 -29.71 16.12 33.05
C ASP A 34 -28.39 15.94 33.83
N PRO A 35 -27.22 16.23 33.22
CA PRO A 35 -25.97 16.19 33.96
C PRO A 35 -26.02 17.25 35.06
N ALA A 36 -25.77 16.82 36.29
CA ALA A 36 -25.62 17.71 37.44
C ALA A 36 -24.57 18.79 37.10
N GLY A 37 -25.03 20.04 37.04
CA GLY A 37 -24.18 21.19 36.81
C GLY A 37 -23.20 21.36 37.97
N THR A 38 -21.94 21.00 37.76
CA THR A 38 -20.84 21.52 38.55
C THR A 38 -20.51 22.92 38.04
N ASP A 39 -20.88 23.90 38.85
CA ASP A 39 -20.57 25.32 38.71
C ASP A 39 -19.05 25.55 38.66
N PRO A 40 -18.48 26.08 37.56
CA PRO A 40 -17.07 26.42 37.51
C PRO A 40 -16.82 27.66 38.37
N ALA A 41 -16.11 27.45 39.48
CA ALA A 41 -15.64 28.50 40.37
C ALA A 41 -14.94 29.62 39.57
N ARG A 42 -15.50 30.83 39.73
CA ARG A 42 -15.02 32.12 39.20
C ARG A 42 -13.56 32.35 39.63
N PRO A 43 -12.62 32.60 38.69
CA PRO A 43 -11.28 33.03 39.06
C PRO A 43 -11.35 34.39 39.77
N ALA A 44 -10.67 34.50 40.91
CA ALA A 44 -10.51 35.76 41.63
C ALA A 44 -9.68 36.76 40.81
N ASP A 45 -10.16 37.99 40.75
CA ASP A 45 -9.48 39.12 40.12
C ASP A 45 -8.09 39.36 40.74
N PRO A 46 -7.01 39.52 39.95
CA PRO A 46 -5.73 39.95 40.49
C PRO A 46 -5.82 41.43 40.91
N ALA A 47 -5.53 41.65 42.20
CA ALA A 47 -5.39 42.97 42.79
C ALA A 47 -4.41 43.84 41.99
N GLY A 48 -4.87 45.02 41.59
CA GLY A 48 -4.07 46.02 40.91
C GLY A 48 -2.98 46.59 41.81
N THR A 49 -1.76 46.61 41.29
CA THR A 49 -0.71 47.52 41.74
C THR A 49 -0.48 48.56 40.66
N ASP A 50 -0.89 49.78 41.00
CA ASP A 50 -0.54 51.06 40.39
C ASP A 50 0.99 51.27 40.45
N PRO A 51 1.59 51.73 39.35
CA PRO A 51 2.53 52.83 39.52
C PRO A 51 2.35 53.93 38.47
N GLY A 52 2.09 55.14 38.99
CA GLY A 52 3.13 56.16 38.91
C GLY A 52 3.11 57.02 37.66
N ARG A 53 2.23 58.01 37.71
CA ARG A 53 2.21 59.26 36.93
C ARG A 53 3.57 59.98 36.94
N SER A 54 4.10 60.34 35.77
CA SER A 54 5.04 61.46 35.60
C SER A 54 5.00 61.98 34.15
N ALA A 55 4.91 63.32 34.05
CA ALA A 55 5.03 64.23 32.88
C ALA A 55 5.77 63.66 31.65
N GLY A 56 5.36 63.85 30.40
CA GLY A 56 4.84 65.06 29.77
C GLY A 56 6.00 65.80 29.08
N VAL A 57 6.27 65.53 27.79
CA VAL A 57 7.00 66.43 26.87
C VAL A 57 6.61 66.11 25.41
N ASP A 58 6.13 67.17 24.76
CA ASP A 58 6.11 67.61 23.37
C ASP A 58 6.40 66.70 22.15
N ALA A 59 5.65 67.07 21.11
CA ALA A 59 5.67 66.59 19.75
C ALA A 59 6.98 66.90 19.01
N GLU A 60 7.48 65.94 18.23
CA GLU A 60 8.11 66.25 16.95
C GLU A 60 8.03 65.07 15.99
N ARG A 61 7.68 65.40 14.75
CA ARG A 61 7.48 64.50 13.61
C ARG A 61 8.72 64.60 12.73
N PRO A 62 9.34 63.48 12.34
CA PRO A 62 9.93 63.39 11.00
C PRO A 62 9.47 62.07 10.35
N GLY A 63 9.04 62.03 9.10
CA GLY A 63 9.84 62.36 7.92
C GLY A 63 9.96 61.06 7.13
N ALA A 64 9.24 60.98 6.01
CA ALA A 64 9.21 59.80 5.15
C ALA A 64 10.60 59.53 4.51
N PRO A 65 10.99 58.26 4.31
CA PRO A 65 12.14 57.95 3.46
C PRO A 65 11.72 57.83 1.99
N SER A 66 12.44 58.57 1.13
CA SER A 66 12.47 58.42 -0.33
C SER A 66 13.14 57.10 -0.76
N PRO A 67 12.86 56.59 -1.98
CA PRO A 67 13.34 55.31 -2.45
C PRO A 67 14.80 55.40 -2.93
N VAL A 68 15.58 54.34 -2.71
CA VAL A 68 16.96 54.23 -3.19
C VAL A 68 17.01 53.24 -4.34
N ASP A 69 17.65 53.68 -5.41
CA ASP A 69 17.82 53.02 -6.69
C ASP A 69 18.56 51.68 -6.66
N ALA A 70 18.18 50.87 -7.63
CA ALA A 70 18.73 49.57 -7.99
C ALA A 70 20.22 49.62 -8.36
N LYS A 71 20.98 48.64 -7.86
CA LYS A 71 22.26 48.23 -8.44
C LYS A 71 22.29 46.70 -8.50
N GLY A 72 22.24 46.18 -9.72
CA GLY A 72 22.15 44.75 -10.00
C GLY A 72 23.40 43.95 -9.60
N PRO A 73 23.30 42.63 -9.41
CA PRO A 73 24.44 41.79 -9.16
C PRO A 73 25.16 41.43 -10.48
N ALA A 74 26.49 41.49 -10.39
CA ALA A 74 27.44 41.11 -11.43
C ALA A 74 27.44 39.60 -11.71
N GLU A 75 27.72 39.27 -12.96
CA GLU A 75 27.95 37.93 -13.50
C GLU A 75 29.09 37.18 -12.77
N PRO A 76 29.02 35.84 -12.68
CA PRO A 76 30.17 35.00 -12.37
C PRO A 76 31.04 34.77 -13.62
N PRO A 77 32.38 34.70 -13.49
CA PRO A 77 33.27 34.43 -14.62
C PRO A 77 33.19 32.97 -15.07
N GLY A 78 33.26 32.80 -16.39
CA GLY A 78 33.31 31.52 -17.07
C GLY A 78 34.55 30.70 -16.71
N VAL A 79 34.36 29.38 -16.66
CA VAL A 79 35.41 28.38 -16.59
C VAL A 79 35.71 27.90 -18.01
N ASP A 80 36.90 28.23 -18.49
CA ASP A 80 37.46 27.69 -19.73
C ASP A 80 37.82 26.21 -19.54
N ALA A 81 37.37 25.41 -20.49
CA ALA A 81 37.74 24.03 -20.67
C ALA A 81 38.69 23.93 -21.86
N GLU A 82 39.94 23.49 -21.63
CA GLU A 82 40.75 22.75 -22.59
C GLU A 82 42.09 22.30 -21.97
N GLY A 83 42.57 21.10 -22.33
CA GLY A 83 44.01 20.82 -22.33
C GLY A 83 44.50 19.57 -21.59
N GLN A 84 44.51 18.46 -22.30
CA GLN A 84 45.28 17.21 -22.09
C GLN A 84 46.68 17.36 -21.45
N ARG A 85 47.08 16.36 -20.64
CA ARG A 85 48.31 15.50 -20.82
C ARG A 85 48.56 14.60 -19.59
N GLY A 86 48.76 13.30 -19.82
CA GLY A 86 49.51 12.42 -18.89
C GLY A 86 51.02 12.79 -18.89
N PRO A 87 51.88 12.17 -18.04
CA PRO A 87 52.03 10.72 -17.97
C PRO A 87 52.38 10.12 -16.58
N SER A 88 52.33 8.78 -16.52
CA SER A 88 53.27 7.83 -15.88
C SER A 88 53.88 8.11 -14.50
N GLY A 89 53.77 7.13 -13.58
CA GLY A 89 54.84 6.87 -12.61
C GLY A 89 54.42 6.28 -11.25
N ALA A 90 54.88 5.04 -11.04
CA ALA A 90 55.35 4.46 -9.77
C ALA A 90 54.37 3.91 -8.72
N ALA A 91 54.50 2.59 -8.53
CA ALA A 91 54.16 1.84 -7.32
C ALA A 91 54.98 2.30 -6.09
N PRO A 92 54.57 1.90 -4.87
CA PRO A 92 55.29 0.82 -4.19
C PRO A 92 54.32 -0.22 -3.60
N GLU A 93 54.60 -1.51 -3.76
CA GLU A 93 55.51 -2.33 -2.97
C GLU A 93 54.88 -2.82 -1.66
N SER A 94 54.62 -4.12 -1.70
CA SER A 94 54.19 -5.05 -0.67
C SER A 94 55.10 -5.07 0.57
N ALA A 95 54.49 -5.21 1.75
CA ALA A 95 55.12 -5.87 2.88
C ALA A 95 54.22 -7.00 3.37
N ALA A 96 54.74 -8.22 3.24
CA ALA A 96 54.20 -9.45 3.75
C ALA A 96 54.31 -9.54 5.28
N GLY A 97 53.46 -10.37 5.87
CA GLY A 97 53.53 -10.82 7.26
C GLY A 97 52.61 -12.02 7.46
N ASP A 98 53.16 -13.21 7.17
CA ASP A 98 52.67 -14.54 7.56
C ASP A 98 52.33 -14.62 9.07
N GLU A 99 51.30 -15.36 9.48
CA GLU A 99 51.43 -16.79 9.84
C GLU A 99 50.13 -17.35 10.49
N ALA A 100 49.72 -18.50 9.96
CA ALA A 100 49.08 -19.67 10.61
C ALA A 100 47.86 -19.54 11.54
N ALA A 101 46.74 -20.17 11.13
CA ALA A 101 46.29 -21.44 11.71
C ALA A 101 45.17 -22.08 10.88
N SER A 102 45.50 -23.24 10.32
CA SER A 102 44.65 -24.15 9.56
C SER A 102 43.56 -24.80 10.42
N VAL A 103 42.33 -24.88 9.91
CA VAL A 103 41.43 -26.01 10.20
C VAL A 103 40.85 -26.52 8.88
N GLU A 104 41.16 -27.79 8.65
CA GLU A 104 40.91 -28.62 7.49
C GLU A 104 39.50 -29.22 7.57
N VAL A 105 38.65 -28.98 6.56
CA VAL A 105 37.48 -29.84 6.28
C VAL A 105 37.38 -30.00 4.75
N ALA A 106 37.55 -31.24 4.31
CA ALA A 106 37.54 -31.66 2.91
C ALA A 106 36.18 -31.48 2.21
N PRO A 107 36.15 -31.20 0.88
CA PRO A 107 34.96 -31.39 0.07
C PRO A 107 35.03 -32.72 -0.69
N HIS A 108 33.97 -33.52 -0.56
CA HIS A 108 33.78 -34.70 -1.39
C HIS A 108 33.22 -34.32 -2.76
N VAL A 109 33.94 -34.80 -3.78
CA VAL A 109 33.70 -34.72 -5.22
C VAL A 109 32.48 -35.53 -5.67
N ARG A 110 31.75 -35.01 -6.66
CA ARG A 110 31.18 -35.64 -7.88
C ARG A 110 29.90 -34.88 -8.25
N GLY A 111 29.65 -34.42 -9.47
CA GLY A 111 30.20 -34.71 -10.79
C GLY A 111 29.03 -34.52 -11.77
N GLY A 112 29.25 -33.85 -12.90
CA GLY A 112 28.17 -33.60 -13.87
C GLY A 112 28.50 -32.49 -14.86
N GLU A 113 29.53 -32.74 -15.66
CA GLU A 113 29.90 -31.95 -16.84
C GLU A 113 28.97 -32.32 -18.00
N ALA A 114 28.28 -31.33 -18.57
CA ALA A 114 27.71 -31.42 -19.91
C ALA A 114 27.77 -30.04 -20.56
N ALA A 115 28.46 -29.99 -21.70
CA ALA A 115 28.79 -28.82 -22.49
C ALA A 115 27.55 -28.06 -23.04
N PRO A 116 27.69 -26.76 -23.39
CA PRO A 116 26.69 -26.04 -24.15
C PRO A 116 26.81 -26.40 -25.63
N ALA A 117 25.72 -26.88 -26.23
CA ALA A 117 25.60 -26.97 -27.68
C ALA A 117 25.00 -25.67 -28.20
N ASP A 118 25.80 -24.97 -29.00
CA ASP A 118 25.37 -23.96 -29.95
C ASP A 118 24.21 -24.47 -30.81
N GLY A 119 23.20 -23.63 -30.97
CA GLY A 119 22.03 -23.95 -31.77
C GLY A 119 21.04 -22.79 -31.79
N ALA A 120 21.47 -21.67 -32.36
CA ALA A 120 20.55 -20.62 -32.80
C ALA A 120 19.89 -21.06 -34.12
N PRO A 121 18.56 -21.18 -34.20
CA PRO A 121 17.88 -21.06 -35.47
C PRO A 121 17.49 -19.60 -35.71
N ASP A 122 18.04 -19.06 -36.80
CA ASP A 122 17.45 -17.93 -37.53
C ASP A 122 15.97 -18.21 -37.79
N VAL A 123 15.10 -17.51 -37.07
CA VAL A 123 13.69 -17.40 -37.44
C VAL A 123 13.52 -16.05 -38.10
N ALA A 124 13.49 -16.09 -39.43
CA ALA A 124 13.00 -15.02 -40.27
C ALA A 124 11.65 -14.53 -39.74
N GLY A 125 11.60 -13.24 -39.40
CA GLY A 125 10.36 -12.54 -39.11
C GLY A 125 9.55 -12.44 -40.39
N ASP A 126 8.64 -13.39 -40.60
CA ASP A 126 7.49 -13.20 -41.47
C ASP A 126 6.57 -12.18 -40.81
N GLU A 127 6.33 -11.08 -41.52
CA GLU A 127 5.37 -10.05 -41.16
C GLU A 127 3.98 -10.66 -41.04
N ALA A 128 3.53 -10.88 -39.80
CA ALA A 128 2.14 -11.17 -39.50
C ALA A 128 1.30 -9.91 -39.79
N GLY A 129 0.74 -9.87 -40.99
CA GLY A 129 -0.30 -8.91 -41.36
C GLY A 129 -1.50 -8.96 -40.41
N PRO A 130 -2.27 -7.87 -40.31
CA PRO A 130 -3.41 -7.79 -39.41
C PRO A 130 -4.49 -8.76 -39.88
N VAL A 131 -4.81 -9.75 -39.03
CA VAL A 131 -6.03 -10.56 -39.18
C VAL A 131 -7.21 -9.68 -38.77
N GLU A 132 -7.67 -8.84 -39.71
CA GLU A 132 -8.98 -8.20 -39.66
C GLU A 132 -10.06 -9.25 -39.91
N GLY A 133 -10.42 -9.98 -38.86
CA GLY A 133 -11.60 -10.83 -38.80
C GLY A 133 -12.79 -10.12 -38.14
N ALA A 134 -12.89 -8.80 -38.27
CA ALA A 134 -14.13 -8.10 -37.95
C ALA A 134 -15.03 -8.21 -39.19
N LEU A 135 -16.16 -8.90 -39.05
CA LEU A 135 -17.26 -8.84 -40.01
C LEU A 135 -17.65 -7.37 -40.23
N ASP A 136 -17.08 -6.76 -41.26
CA ASP A 136 -17.48 -5.44 -41.72
C ASP A 136 -18.90 -5.55 -42.28
N VAL A 137 -19.85 -5.14 -41.45
CA VAL A 137 -21.28 -5.11 -41.78
C VAL A 137 -21.53 -4.24 -43.04
N ARG A 138 -20.60 -3.35 -43.44
CA ARG A 138 -20.71 -2.59 -44.70
C ARG A 138 -20.40 -3.42 -45.95
N SER A 139 -19.63 -4.50 -45.83
CA SER A 139 -19.30 -5.40 -46.94
C SER A 139 -20.48 -6.31 -47.33
N ALA A 140 -21.29 -6.75 -46.36
CA ALA A 140 -22.48 -7.56 -46.61
C ALA A 140 -23.59 -6.78 -47.36
N VAL A 141 -23.61 -5.44 -47.25
CA VAL A 141 -24.58 -4.60 -47.97
C VAL A 141 -24.21 -4.45 -49.45
N ARG A 142 -22.92 -4.49 -49.82
CA ARG A 142 -22.49 -4.35 -51.23
C ARG A 142 -22.74 -5.58 -52.10
N VAL A 143 -22.73 -6.78 -51.51
CA VAL A 143 -22.96 -8.03 -52.27
C VAL A 143 -24.42 -8.13 -52.75
N VAL A 144 -25.37 -7.53 -52.03
CA VAL A 144 -26.79 -7.50 -52.45
C VAL A 144 -27.03 -6.49 -53.59
N GLU A 145 -26.16 -5.50 -53.75
CA GLU A 145 -26.30 -4.47 -54.79
C GLU A 145 -25.70 -4.87 -56.15
N GLN A 146 -24.68 -5.74 -56.17
CA GLN A 146 -24.04 -6.19 -57.42
C GLN A 146 -24.76 -7.34 -58.14
N ALA A 147 -25.69 -8.05 -57.49
CA ALA A 147 -26.41 -9.18 -58.10
C ALA A 147 -27.63 -8.79 -58.97
N ASN A 148 -27.94 -7.49 -59.14
CA ASN A 148 -29.14 -7.02 -59.87
C ASN A 148 -28.86 -6.19 -61.14
N ALA A 149 -27.63 -6.14 -61.63
CA ALA A 149 -27.29 -5.44 -62.87
C ALA A 149 -27.57 -6.31 -64.13
N GLY A 150 -28.83 -6.64 -64.37
CA GLY A 150 -29.30 -7.19 -65.64
C GLY A 150 -29.94 -6.09 -66.51
N PRO A 151 -29.76 -6.09 -67.84
CA PRO A 151 -30.37 -5.09 -68.73
C PRO A 151 -31.90 -5.22 -68.71
N VAL A 152 -32.57 -4.16 -68.28
CA VAL A 152 -34.04 -4.10 -68.21
C VAL A 152 -34.61 -3.78 -69.61
N PRO A 153 -35.49 -4.61 -70.18
CA PRO A 153 -36.15 -4.31 -71.45
C PRO A 153 -37.08 -3.10 -71.30
N ALA A 154 -36.93 -2.13 -72.21
CA ALA A 154 -37.77 -0.96 -72.31
C ALA A 154 -39.17 -1.33 -72.83
N GLY A 155 -40.16 -1.37 -71.96
CA GLY A 155 -41.56 -1.47 -72.40
C GLY A 155 -42.49 -2.18 -71.43
N ALA A 156 -42.80 -1.55 -70.28
CA ALA A 156 -44.09 -1.68 -69.58
C ALA A 156 -44.02 -0.87 -68.27
N VAL A 157 -44.49 0.37 -68.30
CA VAL A 157 -44.73 1.15 -67.07
C VAL A 157 -46.01 0.61 -66.42
N ARG A 158 -45.91 -0.57 -65.79
CA ARG A 158 -46.87 -0.99 -64.78
C ARG A 158 -46.57 -0.17 -63.53
N ARG A 159 -47.57 0.57 -63.04
CA ARG A 159 -47.61 1.20 -61.70
C ARG A 159 -47.29 0.14 -60.63
N ARG A 160 -46.01 -0.13 -60.38
CA ARG A 160 -45.55 -0.90 -59.23
C ARG A 160 -45.83 -0.02 -58.01
N SER A 161 -46.86 -0.40 -57.26
CA SER A 161 -47.36 0.35 -56.12
C SER A 161 -46.24 0.62 -55.12
N ARG A 162 -46.17 1.86 -54.60
CA ARG A 162 -45.24 2.23 -53.53
C ARG A 162 -45.36 1.29 -52.30
N TRP A 163 -46.50 0.62 -52.15
CA TRP A 163 -46.77 -0.41 -51.16
C TRP A 163 -45.85 -1.63 -51.23
N GLY A 164 -45.42 -2.07 -52.42
CA GLY A 164 -44.54 -3.23 -52.54
C GLY A 164 -43.14 -3.02 -51.93
N ARG A 165 -42.64 -1.78 -51.93
CA ARG A 165 -41.35 -1.45 -51.29
C ARG A 165 -41.48 -1.39 -49.76
N ILE A 166 -42.59 -0.87 -49.25
CA ILE A 166 -42.85 -0.83 -47.80
C ILE A 166 -42.97 -2.24 -47.23
N ALA A 167 -43.68 -3.14 -47.93
CA ALA A 167 -43.80 -4.55 -47.53
C ALA A 167 -42.42 -5.26 -47.50
N TRP A 168 -41.55 -5.00 -48.46
CA TRP A 168 -40.22 -5.61 -48.50
C TRP A 168 -39.31 -5.15 -47.35
N TYR A 169 -39.29 -3.85 -47.03
CA TYR A 169 -38.51 -3.35 -45.88
C TYR A 169 -39.05 -3.86 -44.54
N ALA A 170 -40.36 -4.04 -44.40
CA ALA A 170 -40.95 -4.63 -43.20
C ALA A 170 -40.51 -6.09 -43.01
N VAL A 171 -40.46 -6.88 -44.09
CA VAL A 171 -39.98 -8.27 -44.04
C VAL A 171 -38.47 -8.33 -43.76
N ALA A 172 -37.66 -7.50 -44.42
CA ALA A 172 -36.23 -7.44 -44.17
C ALA A 172 -35.91 -7.01 -42.73
N GLY A 173 -36.63 -6.01 -42.20
CA GLY A 173 -36.53 -5.60 -40.81
C GLY A 173 -36.90 -6.72 -39.83
N ALA A 174 -37.99 -7.45 -40.10
CA ALA A 174 -38.40 -8.60 -39.28
C ALA A 174 -37.36 -9.72 -39.30
N VAL A 175 -36.75 -10.02 -40.46
CA VAL A 175 -35.70 -11.03 -40.60
C VAL A 175 -34.43 -10.63 -39.86
N ILE A 176 -34.03 -9.35 -39.90
CA ILE A 176 -32.88 -8.85 -39.13
C ILE A 176 -33.16 -8.91 -37.63
N VAL A 177 -34.37 -8.54 -37.19
CA VAL A 177 -34.76 -8.66 -35.77
C VAL A 177 -34.78 -10.12 -35.33
N LEU A 178 -35.28 -11.04 -36.17
CA LEU A 178 -35.29 -12.48 -35.89
C LEU A 178 -33.88 -13.06 -35.85
N LEU A 179 -33.02 -12.71 -36.81
CA LEU A 179 -31.61 -13.15 -36.84
C LEU A 179 -30.83 -12.61 -35.66
N THR A 180 -31.04 -11.35 -35.28
CA THR A 180 -30.38 -10.78 -34.10
C THR A 180 -30.93 -11.41 -32.82
N THR A 181 -32.22 -11.73 -32.71
CA THR A 181 -32.76 -12.47 -31.55
C THR A 181 -32.27 -13.92 -31.51
N LEU A 182 -32.10 -14.60 -32.65
CA LEU A 182 -31.52 -15.94 -32.74
C LEU A 182 -30.02 -15.96 -32.40
N LEU A 183 -29.26 -14.97 -32.87
CA LEU A 183 -27.83 -14.82 -32.54
C LEU A 183 -27.59 -14.39 -31.08
N VAL A 184 -28.57 -13.72 -30.47
CA VAL A 184 -28.54 -13.30 -29.06
C VAL A 184 -29.26 -14.31 -28.16
N TRP A 185 -29.68 -15.48 -28.69
CA TRP A 185 -30.32 -16.49 -27.85
C TRP A 185 -29.34 -16.85 -26.73
N PRO A 186 -29.69 -16.59 -25.45
CA PRO A 186 -28.76 -16.80 -24.35
C PRO A 186 -28.37 -18.27 -24.34
N ARG A 187 -27.09 -18.54 -24.64
CA ARG A 187 -26.49 -19.86 -24.39
C ARG A 187 -26.78 -20.20 -22.94
N GLN A 188 -27.27 -21.42 -22.71
CA GLN A 188 -27.43 -21.89 -21.35
C GLN A 188 -26.03 -22.00 -20.73
N PRO A 189 -25.83 -21.44 -19.52
CA PRO A 189 -24.52 -21.48 -18.90
C PRO A 189 -24.12 -22.92 -18.60
N THR A 190 -22.87 -23.30 -18.87
CA THR A 190 -22.35 -24.63 -18.57
C THR A 190 -22.29 -24.88 -17.05
N ASP A 191 -22.12 -26.13 -16.61
CA ASP A 191 -21.94 -26.42 -15.17
C ASP A 191 -20.71 -25.72 -14.59
N ALA A 192 -19.62 -25.63 -15.35
CA ALA A 192 -18.42 -24.90 -14.96
C ALA A 192 -18.71 -23.39 -14.80
N GLU A 193 -19.43 -22.77 -15.74
CA GLU A 193 -19.86 -21.37 -15.61
C GLU A 193 -20.77 -21.15 -14.39
N ARG A 194 -21.70 -22.08 -14.14
CA ARG A 194 -22.56 -22.06 -12.95
C ARG A 194 -21.73 -22.11 -11.67
N GLN A 195 -20.69 -22.94 -11.63
CA GLN A 195 -19.79 -23.09 -10.49
C GLN A 195 -18.98 -21.82 -10.21
N VAL A 196 -18.35 -21.22 -11.23
CA VAL A 196 -17.63 -19.94 -11.07
C VAL A 196 -18.58 -18.82 -10.63
N ARG A 197 -19.77 -18.75 -11.22
CA ARG A 197 -20.79 -17.77 -10.82
C ARG A 197 -21.24 -17.97 -9.38
N ALA A 198 -21.45 -19.21 -8.94
CA ALA A 198 -21.81 -19.54 -7.55
C ALA A 198 -20.70 -19.10 -6.58
N PHE A 199 -19.43 -19.38 -6.91
CA PHE A 199 -18.27 -18.96 -6.14
C PHE A 199 -18.19 -17.44 -6.01
N LEU A 200 -18.19 -16.70 -7.13
CA LEU A 200 -18.12 -15.23 -7.11
C LEU A 200 -19.33 -14.62 -6.38
N THR A 201 -20.52 -15.22 -6.49
CA THR A 201 -21.71 -14.78 -5.76
C THR A 201 -21.58 -15.00 -4.25
N ALA A 202 -21.02 -16.14 -3.82
CA ALA A 202 -20.75 -16.41 -2.41
C ALA A 202 -19.76 -15.39 -1.84
N VAL A 203 -18.66 -15.12 -2.57
CA VAL A 203 -17.67 -14.11 -2.20
C VAL A 203 -18.29 -12.71 -2.13
N GLN A 204 -19.10 -12.31 -3.13
CA GLN A 204 -19.79 -11.02 -3.16
C GLN A 204 -20.73 -10.82 -1.96
N ARG A 205 -21.38 -11.90 -1.50
CA ARG A 205 -22.25 -11.89 -0.30
C ARG A 205 -21.46 -11.95 1.01
N GLY A 206 -20.14 -12.16 0.94
CA GLY A 206 -19.28 -12.37 2.10
C GLY A 206 -19.50 -13.72 2.78
N ASP A 207 -20.05 -14.71 2.08
CA ASP A 207 -20.21 -16.08 2.58
C ASP A 207 -18.95 -16.89 2.32
N VAL A 208 -17.98 -16.73 3.22
CA VAL A 208 -16.67 -17.39 3.15
C VAL A 208 -16.82 -18.93 3.14
N ALA A 209 -17.71 -19.47 3.95
CA ALA A 209 -17.88 -20.91 4.07
C ALA A 209 -18.50 -21.52 2.80
N ALA A 210 -19.48 -20.84 2.18
CA ALA A 210 -20.00 -21.25 0.88
C ALA A 210 -18.93 -21.15 -0.21
N ALA A 211 -18.15 -20.06 -0.26
CA ALA A 211 -17.08 -19.90 -1.25
C ALA A 211 -16.03 -21.02 -1.11
N GLN A 212 -15.57 -21.32 0.10
CA GLN A 212 -14.55 -22.36 0.35
C GLN A 212 -15.01 -23.78 -0.01
N ARG A 213 -16.31 -24.08 0.07
CA ARG A 213 -16.85 -25.40 -0.34
C ARG A 213 -16.80 -25.65 -1.85
N LEU A 214 -16.60 -24.60 -2.65
CA LEU A 214 -16.55 -24.68 -4.12
C LEU A 214 -15.12 -24.79 -4.65
N VAL A 215 -14.12 -24.72 -3.76
CA VAL A 215 -12.70 -24.75 -4.09
C VAL A 215 -12.12 -26.13 -3.79
N ASP A 216 -11.25 -26.61 -4.65
CA ASP A 216 -10.55 -27.89 -4.46
C ASP A 216 -9.37 -27.75 -3.49
N ASP A 217 -8.51 -26.77 -3.74
CA ASP A 217 -7.29 -26.52 -2.98
C ASP A 217 -7.49 -25.44 -1.91
N ARG A 218 -7.01 -25.72 -0.69
CA ARG A 218 -6.86 -24.67 0.33
C ARG A 218 -5.56 -23.89 0.10
N PRO A 219 -5.52 -22.59 0.41
CA PRO A 219 -4.31 -21.81 0.21
C PRO A 219 -3.22 -22.30 1.18
N ASP A 220 -1.95 -22.30 0.75
CA ASP A 220 -0.83 -22.71 1.61
C ASP A 220 -0.62 -21.71 2.75
N THR A 221 -1.16 -22.04 3.92
CA THR A 221 -1.09 -21.20 5.12
C THR A 221 0.30 -21.13 5.74
N ARG A 222 1.26 -21.96 5.29
CA ARG A 222 2.66 -21.86 5.74
C ARG A 222 3.36 -20.65 5.13
N MET A 223 2.94 -20.26 3.93
CA MET A 223 3.53 -19.15 3.19
C MET A 223 2.69 -17.88 3.22
N SER A 224 1.37 -17.98 3.39
CA SER A 224 0.45 -16.84 3.32
C SER A 224 -0.54 -16.84 4.47
N SER A 225 -0.72 -15.69 5.12
CA SER A 225 -1.70 -15.55 6.19
C SER A 225 -3.14 -15.54 5.65
N PRO A 226 -4.04 -16.43 6.13
CA PRO A 226 -5.46 -16.45 5.75
C PRO A 226 -6.29 -15.40 6.49
N SER A 227 -5.65 -14.48 7.22
CA SER A 227 -6.31 -13.52 8.12
C SER A 227 -7.32 -12.58 7.43
N PHE A 228 -7.24 -12.41 6.11
CA PHE A 228 -8.19 -11.61 5.34
C PHE A 228 -9.28 -12.43 4.63
N LEU A 229 -9.31 -13.76 4.75
CA LEU A 229 -10.38 -14.63 4.25
C LEU A 229 -11.61 -14.55 5.19
N ARG A 230 -12.22 -13.37 5.27
CA ARG A 230 -13.28 -13.07 6.24
C ARG A 230 -14.43 -12.30 5.62
N SER A 231 -15.64 -12.49 6.14
CA SER A 231 -16.86 -11.89 5.61
C SER A 231 -16.85 -10.36 5.65
N ASP A 232 -16.28 -9.76 6.70
CA ASP A 232 -16.21 -8.31 6.88
C ASP A 232 -15.30 -7.63 5.86
N VAL A 233 -14.25 -8.33 5.40
CA VAL A 233 -13.35 -7.86 4.35
C VAL A 233 -14.04 -7.89 2.97
N LEU A 234 -14.97 -8.82 2.72
CA LEU A 234 -15.55 -9.06 1.39
C LEU A 234 -16.76 -8.18 1.02
N ARG A 235 -17.40 -7.51 2.00
CA ARG A 235 -18.65 -6.75 1.83
C ARG A 235 -18.51 -5.42 1.08
N GLN A 236 -17.78 -5.40 -0.04
CA GLN A 236 -17.67 -4.25 -0.92
C GLN A 236 -18.69 -4.32 -2.05
N ARG A 237 -19.07 -3.14 -2.57
CA ARG A 237 -19.97 -3.05 -3.72
C ARG A 237 -19.20 -3.30 -5.01
N TRP A 238 -19.40 -4.48 -5.59
CA TRP A 238 -18.92 -4.86 -6.92
C TRP A 238 -19.93 -5.82 -7.55
N ARG A 239 -19.80 -6.11 -8.84
CA ARG A 239 -20.68 -7.05 -9.55
C ARG A 239 -19.90 -7.91 -10.52
N VAL A 240 -20.38 -9.14 -10.74
CA VAL A 240 -19.94 -9.99 -11.85
C VAL A 240 -20.66 -9.51 -13.11
N THR A 241 -19.91 -9.14 -14.15
CA THR A 241 -20.46 -8.63 -15.42
C THR A 241 -20.47 -9.69 -16.52
N SER A 242 -19.55 -10.65 -16.47
CA SER A 242 -19.46 -11.75 -17.42
C SER A 242 -18.92 -13.00 -16.73
N VAL A 243 -19.41 -14.15 -17.15
CA VAL A 243 -18.85 -15.49 -16.86
C VAL A 243 -19.09 -16.30 -18.13
N ARG A 244 -18.03 -16.73 -18.79
CA ARG A 244 -18.06 -17.45 -20.08
C ARG A 244 -16.98 -18.52 -20.10
N SER A 245 -17.31 -19.75 -20.47
CA SER A 245 -16.30 -20.74 -20.82
C SER A 245 -15.82 -20.53 -22.24
N ASP A 246 -14.54 -20.80 -22.50
CA ASP A 246 -14.11 -21.06 -23.88
C ASP A 246 -14.82 -22.33 -24.35
N ASP A 247 -15.42 -22.29 -25.55
CA ASP A 247 -16.56 -23.09 -26.03
C ASP A 247 -16.37 -24.64 -26.07
N ASP A 248 -15.31 -25.21 -25.50
CA ASP A 248 -14.94 -26.64 -25.58
C ASP A 248 -14.85 -27.36 -24.22
N ALA A 249 -15.48 -26.84 -23.16
CA ALA A 249 -15.70 -27.63 -21.95
C ALA A 249 -16.73 -28.76 -22.22
N ASP A 250 -16.33 -29.75 -23.02
CA ASP A 250 -17.07 -30.99 -23.23
C ASP A 250 -17.40 -31.57 -21.85
N GLU A 251 -18.63 -32.05 -21.67
CA GLU A 251 -19.07 -32.76 -20.47
C GLU A 251 -18.19 -33.98 -20.17
N ARG A 252 -17.30 -34.38 -21.07
CA ARG A 252 -16.29 -35.44 -20.88
C ARG A 252 -14.95 -34.96 -20.36
N SER A 253 -14.65 -33.66 -20.39
CA SER A 253 -13.39 -33.11 -19.92
C SER A 253 -13.30 -33.12 -18.39
N TYR A 254 -12.13 -33.43 -17.84
CA TYR A 254 -11.88 -33.38 -16.38
C TYR A 254 -11.41 -31.99 -15.92
N SER A 255 -11.20 -31.07 -16.85
CA SER A 255 -10.81 -29.68 -16.61
C SER A 255 -11.66 -28.74 -17.47
N ALA A 256 -11.89 -27.53 -16.98
CA ALA A 256 -12.55 -26.46 -17.72
C ALA A 256 -11.90 -25.12 -17.39
N GLU A 257 -11.86 -24.23 -18.37
CA GLU A 257 -11.40 -22.85 -18.21
C GLU A 257 -12.60 -21.92 -18.37
N VAL A 258 -12.78 -21.00 -17.41
CA VAL A 258 -13.92 -20.07 -17.40
C VAL A 258 -13.43 -18.65 -17.17
N ASP A 259 -13.61 -17.79 -18.17
CA ASP A 259 -13.33 -16.37 -18.08
C ASP A 259 -14.47 -15.65 -17.34
N ALA A 260 -14.13 -14.96 -16.26
CA ALA A 260 -15.08 -14.12 -15.55
C ALA A 260 -14.56 -12.69 -15.36
N THR A 261 -15.49 -11.73 -15.47
CA THR A 261 -15.22 -10.31 -15.33
C THR A 261 -15.96 -9.77 -14.12
N ILE A 262 -15.24 -9.05 -13.25
CA ILE A 262 -15.82 -8.28 -12.16
C ILE A 262 -15.66 -6.79 -12.43
N ALA A 263 -16.61 -5.98 -11.96
CA ALA A 263 -16.57 -4.53 -12.13
C ALA A 263 -16.91 -3.78 -10.83
N VAL A 264 -16.18 -2.69 -10.60
CA VAL A 264 -16.53 -1.67 -9.61
C VAL A 264 -17.64 -0.78 -10.19
N PRO A 265 -18.71 -0.44 -9.44
CA PRO A 265 -19.73 0.49 -9.93
C PRO A 265 -19.12 1.84 -10.33
N GLY A 266 -19.23 2.20 -11.61
CA GLY A 266 -18.64 3.43 -12.17
C GLY A 266 -17.11 3.44 -12.21
N GLY A 267 -16.46 2.28 -12.03
CA GLY A 267 -15.00 2.15 -12.00
C GLY A 267 -14.48 1.09 -12.97
N PRO A 268 -13.22 0.65 -12.80
CA PRO A 268 -12.61 -0.33 -13.68
C PRO A 268 -13.26 -1.71 -13.56
N SER A 269 -13.13 -2.49 -14.63
CA SER A 269 -13.41 -3.92 -14.67
C SER A 269 -12.13 -4.71 -14.90
N VAL A 270 -12.09 -5.93 -14.40
CA VAL A 270 -10.97 -6.86 -14.60
C VAL A 270 -11.54 -8.23 -14.96
N THR A 271 -10.90 -8.90 -15.92
CA THR A 271 -11.25 -10.25 -16.36
C THR A 271 -10.15 -11.21 -15.94
N HIS A 272 -10.51 -12.43 -15.59
CA HIS A 272 -9.57 -13.49 -15.28
C HIS A 272 -10.16 -14.85 -15.65
N ARG A 273 -9.26 -15.78 -15.97
CA ARG A 273 -9.55 -17.16 -16.33
C ARG A 273 -9.45 -18.06 -15.12
N PHE A 274 -10.57 -18.65 -14.72
CA PHE A 274 -10.61 -19.63 -13.64
C PHE A 274 -10.37 -21.02 -14.20
N ASP A 275 -9.49 -21.76 -13.55
CA ASP A 275 -9.29 -23.18 -13.79
C ASP A 275 -10.21 -23.99 -12.88
N LEU A 276 -10.94 -24.93 -13.47
CA LEU A 276 -11.77 -25.87 -12.73
C LEU A 276 -11.32 -27.30 -13.02
N VAL A 277 -11.42 -28.13 -12.01
CA VAL A 277 -11.20 -29.58 -12.10
C VAL A 277 -12.46 -30.30 -11.68
N ARG A 278 -12.69 -31.48 -12.25
CA ARG A 278 -13.80 -32.36 -11.90
C ARG A 278 -13.25 -33.67 -11.39
N GLU A 279 -13.49 -33.96 -10.11
CA GLU A 279 -13.11 -35.24 -9.52
C GLU A 279 -13.98 -36.37 -10.10
N SER A 280 -13.36 -37.53 -10.33
CA SER A 280 -14.05 -38.70 -10.90
C SER A 280 -15.11 -39.31 -9.99
N GLY A 281 -15.08 -38.99 -8.69
CA GLY A 281 -15.95 -39.59 -7.67
C GLY A 281 -17.36 -38.99 -7.62
N ASP A 282 -17.48 -37.66 -7.55
CA ASP A 282 -18.75 -36.95 -7.43
C ASP A 282 -19.18 -36.23 -8.73
N GLY A 283 -18.27 -36.11 -9.70
CA GLY A 283 -18.50 -35.37 -10.94
C GLY A 283 -18.70 -33.87 -10.73
N ALA A 284 -18.41 -33.34 -9.54
CA ALA A 284 -18.60 -31.92 -9.23
C ALA A 284 -17.40 -31.10 -9.71
N TRP A 285 -17.68 -29.97 -10.35
CA TRP A 285 -16.65 -28.98 -10.68
C TRP A 285 -16.18 -28.26 -9.42
N ARG A 286 -14.86 -28.13 -9.26
CA ARG A 286 -14.24 -27.33 -8.18
C ARG A 286 -13.20 -26.40 -8.76
N LEU A 287 -13.10 -25.21 -8.18
CA LEU A 287 -12.12 -24.21 -8.61
C LEU A 287 -10.74 -24.57 -8.08
N ARG A 288 -9.72 -24.46 -8.94
CA ARG A 288 -8.32 -24.62 -8.56
C ARG A 288 -7.72 -23.26 -8.22
N ASP A 289 -7.12 -23.15 -7.03
CA ASP A 289 -6.44 -21.95 -6.51
C ASP A 289 -7.09 -20.58 -6.88
N PRO A 290 -8.38 -20.34 -6.58
CA PRO A 290 -9.08 -19.12 -6.98
C PRO A 290 -8.75 -17.94 -6.05
N TYR A 291 -7.53 -17.87 -5.53
CA TYR A 291 -7.12 -16.92 -4.51
C TYR A 291 -6.24 -15.80 -5.03
N VAL A 292 -6.33 -14.66 -4.36
CA VAL A 292 -5.46 -13.50 -4.58
C VAL A 292 -4.38 -13.52 -3.51
N TYR A 293 -3.13 -13.66 -3.92
CA TYR A 293 -1.97 -13.63 -3.03
C TYR A 293 -1.31 -12.26 -3.07
N LEU A 294 -1.30 -11.55 -1.94
CA LEU A 294 -0.63 -10.27 -1.82
C LEU A 294 0.69 -10.44 -1.09
N THR A 295 1.79 -10.01 -1.71
CA THR A 295 3.08 -9.87 -1.05
C THR A 295 3.33 -8.38 -0.80
N PHE A 296 3.27 -7.97 0.46
CA PHE A 296 3.57 -6.61 0.87
C PHE A 296 5.06 -6.45 1.05
N GLY A 297 5.65 -5.47 0.36
CA GLY A 297 6.99 -5.00 0.68
C GLY A 297 7.07 -4.35 2.07
N THR A 298 8.17 -3.66 2.34
CA THR A 298 8.25 -2.77 3.50
C THR A 298 7.33 -1.57 3.29
N PHE A 299 6.52 -1.23 4.28
CA PHE A 299 5.65 -0.06 4.28
C PHE A 299 6.00 0.84 5.47
N PRO A 300 5.70 2.15 5.40
CA PRO A 300 6.01 3.09 6.48
C PRO A 300 5.09 2.93 7.72
N VAL A 301 4.17 1.97 7.67
CA VAL A 301 3.27 1.58 8.75
C VAL A 301 3.53 0.12 9.16
N SER A 302 3.32 -0.21 10.42
CA SER A 302 3.55 -1.56 10.96
C SER A 302 2.35 -2.52 10.83
N TYR A 303 1.39 -2.19 9.96
CA TYR A 303 0.17 -2.98 9.72
C TYR A 303 -0.26 -2.87 8.26
N VAL A 304 -1.07 -3.82 7.81
CA VAL A 304 -1.84 -3.75 6.57
C VAL A 304 -3.30 -3.53 6.96
N ALA A 305 -3.99 -2.65 6.24
CA ALA A 305 -5.44 -2.54 6.38
C ALA A 305 -6.13 -2.75 5.03
N ILE A 306 -7.13 -3.62 4.98
CA ILE A 306 -7.90 -3.94 3.78
C ILE A 306 -9.38 -3.89 4.14
N ASN A 307 -10.14 -3.04 3.44
CA ASN A 307 -11.58 -2.87 3.63
C ASN A 307 -11.98 -2.61 5.10
N GLY A 308 -11.12 -1.91 5.84
CA GLY A 308 -11.35 -1.56 7.23
C GLY A 308 -10.72 -2.52 8.25
N HIS A 309 -10.50 -3.78 7.89
CA HIS A 309 -9.83 -4.77 8.73
C HIS A 309 -8.32 -4.54 8.77
N ARG A 310 -7.68 -4.77 9.92
CA ARG A 310 -6.25 -4.56 10.12
C ARG A 310 -5.53 -5.81 10.55
N GLU A 311 -4.36 -6.02 9.99
CA GLU A 311 -3.44 -7.08 10.38
C GLU A 311 -2.05 -6.52 10.58
N LYS A 312 -1.34 -7.03 11.58
CA LYS A 312 0.01 -6.58 11.88
C LYS A 312 0.97 -7.06 10.80
N LEU A 313 1.84 -6.18 10.32
CA LEU A 313 2.96 -6.58 9.49
C LEU A 313 4.02 -7.22 10.39
N PRO A 314 4.54 -8.41 10.03
CA PRO A 314 5.74 -8.94 10.65
C PRO A 314 6.81 -7.84 10.67
N ARG A 315 7.43 -7.62 11.83
CA ARG A 315 8.54 -6.67 11.90
C ARG A 315 9.68 -7.24 11.05
N PRO A 316 10.33 -6.43 10.21
CA PRO A 316 11.56 -6.85 9.55
C PRO A 316 12.59 -7.18 10.64
N GLY A 317 12.86 -8.47 10.84
CA GLY A 317 13.81 -8.99 11.80
C GLY A 317 14.30 -10.35 11.31
N GLU A 318 15.63 -10.48 11.20
CA GLU A 318 16.42 -11.71 11.00
C GLU A 318 15.72 -12.80 10.15
N ASN A 319 15.89 -12.74 8.83
CA ASN A 319 15.60 -13.78 7.81
C ASN A 319 14.28 -13.73 7.03
N THR A 320 13.34 -12.81 7.26
CA THR A 320 12.19 -12.65 6.34
C THR A 320 12.56 -11.75 5.16
N THR A 321 13.38 -12.26 4.24
CA THR A 321 13.67 -11.62 2.94
C THR A 321 12.39 -11.45 2.10
N TYR A 322 11.39 -12.29 2.37
CA TYR A 322 10.11 -12.27 1.69
C TYR A 322 9.12 -11.46 2.54
N GLY A 323 8.63 -10.36 1.99
CA GLY A 323 7.62 -9.50 2.62
C GLY A 323 6.36 -10.26 3.07
N ALA A 324 5.51 -9.60 3.84
CA ALA A 324 4.34 -10.24 4.43
C ALA A 324 3.37 -10.72 3.35
N ARG A 325 3.01 -12.00 3.37
CA ARG A 325 2.10 -12.62 2.41
C ARG A 325 0.72 -12.82 3.02
N TYR A 326 -0.30 -12.39 2.29
CA TYR A 326 -1.70 -12.53 2.67
C TYR A 326 -2.50 -13.13 1.53
N VAL A 327 -3.56 -13.87 1.88
CA VAL A 327 -4.47 -14.44 0.90
C VAL A 327 -5.88 -13.85 1.03
N LEU A 328 -6.51 -13.57 -0.11
CA LEU A 328 -7.85 -13.00 -0.24
C LEU A 328 -8.66 -13.79 -1.28
N PHE A 329 -9.98 -13.60 -1.29
CA PHE A 329 -10.80 -13.99 -2.43
C PHE A 329 -10.74 -12.94 -3.57
N PRO A 330 -11.24 -13.24 -4.77
CA PRO A 330 -11.42 -12.22 -5.80
C PRO A 330 -12.45 -11.19 -5.37
N GLY A 331 -12.29 -9.93 -5.75
CA GLY A 331 -13.22 -8.89 -5.34
C GLY A 331 -12.66 -7.49 -5.45
N VAL A 332 -13.22 -6.56 -4.70
CA VAL A 332 -12.81 -5.15 -4.72
C VAL A 332 -12.28 -4.76 -3.34
N TYR A 333 -11.08 -4.17 -3.35
CA TYR A 333 -10.34 -3.89 -2.13
C TYR A 333 -9.91 -2.43 -2.05
N ARG A 334 -10.05 -1.85 -0.87
CA ARG A 334 -9.52 -0.55 -0.49
C ARG A 334 -8.44 -0.78 0.55
N PHE A 335 -7.23 -0.39 0.22
CA PHE A 335 -6.09 -0.50 1.12
C PHE A 335 -6.05 0.74 2.00
N PHE A 336 -5.79 0.58 3.29
CA PHE A 336 -5.58 1.65 4.27
C PHE A 336 -6.76 2.59 4.55
N SER A 337 -7.96 2.32 4.03
CA SER A 337 -9.14 3.20 4.12
C SER A 337 -9.58 3.59 5.53
N SER A 338 -9.21 2.82 6.55
CA SER A 338 -9.55 3.06 7.95
C SER A 338 -8.39 3.54 8.81
N ALA A 339 -7.25 3.91 8.22
CA ALA A 339 -6.06 4.33 8.96
C ALA A 339 -6.16 5.82 9.40
N PRO A 340 -6.39 6.14 10.70
CA PRO A 340 -6.58 7.52 11.15
C PRO A 340 -5.29 8.34 11.09
N ALA A 341 -4.14 7.66 11.08
CA ALA A 341 -2.83 8.30 11.07
C ALA A 341 -2.36 8.70 9.66
N VAL A 342 -2.84 8.01 8.61
CA VAL A 342 -2.36 8.22 7.24
C VAL A 342 -3.50 8.56 6.30
N THR A 343 -3.31 9.56 5.46
CA THR A 343 -4.10 9.77 4.24
C THR A 343 -3.50 8.95 3.10
N HIS A 344 -4.39 8.31 2.36
CA HIS A 344 -4.08 7.59 1.12
C HIS A 344 -5.34 7.73 0.23
N SER A 345 -5.19 7.56 -1.08
CA SER A 345 -6.36 7.57 -1.95
C SER A 345 -7.23 6.36 -1.66
N THR A 346 -8.52 6.55 -1.41
CA THR A 346 -9.48 5.46 -1.15
C THR A 346 -9.90 4.72 -2.42
N ARG A 347 -9.00 4.62 -3.41
CA ARG A 347 -9.26 3.91 -4.66
C ARG A 347 -9.61 2.46 -4.37
N ALA A 348 -10.62 1.99 -5.07
CA ALA A 348 -11.04 0.61 -5.06
C ALA A 348 -10.27 -0.14 -6.15
N TYR A 349 -9.63 -1.24 -5.76
CA TYR A 349 -8.84 -2.09 -6.63
C TYR A 349 -9.60 -3.39 -6.87
N PRO A 350 -10.12 -3.65 -8.07
CA PRO A 350 -10.64 -4.96 -8.40
C PRO A 350 -9.47 -5.93 -8.58
N LEU A 351 -9.43 -6.98 -7.77
CA LEU A 351 -8.39 -8.01 -7.78
C LEU A 351 -9.01 -9.35 -8.14
N MET A 352 -8.34 -10.09 -9.02
CA MET A 352 -8.69 -11.43 -9.45
C MET A 352 -7.61 -12.42 -9.01
N PRO A 353 -7.84 -13.75 -9.08
CA PRO A 353 -6.83 -14.72 -8.65
C PRO A 353 -5.46 -14.47 -9.30
N GLY A 354 -4.41 -14.72 -8.54
CA GLY A 354 -3.04 -14.47 -8.95
C GLY A 354 -2.16 -13.92 -7.83
N GLN A 355 -0.89 -13.70 -8.15
CA GLN A 355 0.11 -13.20 -7.22
C GLN A 355 0.41 -11.74 -7.50
N TYR A 356 0.25 -10.88 -6.49
CA TYR A 356 0.45 -9.44 -6.59
C TYR A 356 1.52 -8.97 -5.61
N ALA A 357 2.47 -8.18 -6.12
CA ALA A 357 3.43 -7.46 -5.28
C ALA A 357 2.87 -6.08 -4.96
N VAL A 358 2.58 -5.81 -3.68
CA VAL A 358 1.99 -4.55 -3.22
C VAL A 358 3.11 -3.56 -2.86
N ARG A 359 3.11 -2.40 -3.49
CA ARG A 359 4.17 -1.37 -3.36
C ARG A 359 3.59 0.05 -3.29
N GLN A 360 4.44 1.04 -3.00
CA GLN A 360 4.10 2.46 -3.11
C GLN A 360 4.63 3.07 -4.43
N ASP A 361 3.97 4.13 -4.90
CA ASP A 361 4.17 4.78 -6.21
C ASP A 361 5.62 5.25 -6.52
N ASP A 362 6.47 5.44 -5.51
CA ASP A 362 7.86 5.90 -5.71
C ASP A 362 8.88 4.77 -5.82
N ASP A 363 8.45 3.52 -5.69
CA ASP A 363 9.33 2.35 -5.69
C ASP A 363 9.55 1.84 -7.13
N ALA A 364 10.35 2.59 -7.90
CA ALA A 364 10.56 2.43 -9.34
C ALA A 364 11.21 1.08 -9.75
N SER A 365 11.66 0.27 -8.80
CA SER A 365 12.66 -0.78 -9.08
C SER A 365 12.12 -2.17 -9.46
N ALA A 366 10.81 -2.41 -9.56
CA ALA A 366 10.34 -3.64 -10.22
C ALA A 366 8.92 -3.51 -10.78
N ALA A 367 8.84 -3.29 -12.09
CA ALA A 367 7.64 -3.50 -12.88
C ALA A 367 7.47 -5.01 -13.13
N GLY A 368 7.02 -5.74 -12.10
CA GLY A 368 6.48 -7.08 -12.31
C GLY A 368 5.11 -7.01 -13.00
N PRO A 369 4.70 -8.02 -13.78
CA PRO A 369 3.43 -8.02 -14.51
C PRO A 369 2.19 -7.87 -13.59
N ASN A 370 2.34 -8.17 -12.30
CA ASN A 370 1.28 -8.07 -11.29
C ASN A 370 1.65 -7.13 -10.12
N ALA A 371 2.28 -5.99 -10.41
CA ALA A 371 2.53 -4.98 -9.39
C ALA A 371 1.22 -4.23 -9.02
N LEU A 372 0.86 -4.25 -7.75
CA LEU A 372 -0.23 -3.44 -7.19
C LEU A 372 0.36 -2.18 -6.57
N THR A 373 0.37 -1.09 -7.34
CA THR A 373 0.91 0.20 -6.90
C THR A 373 -0.13 0.98 -6.10
N LEU A 374 0.17 1.22 -4.84
CA LEU A 374 -0.61 2.06 -3.94
C LEU A 374 -0.08 3.49 -3.97
N PRO A 375 -0.95 4.51 -3.88
CA PRO A 375 -0.53 5.89 -3.70
C PRO A 375 0.35 6.03 -2.46
N ARG A 376 1.32 6.95 -2.54
CA ARG A 376 2.17 7.30 -1.41
C ARG A 376 1.33 7.69 -0.19
N MET A 377 1.62 7.07 0.96
CA MET A 377 0.94 7.39 2.22
C MET A 377 1.46 8.70 2.79
N ARG A 378 0.57 9.59 3.20
CA ARG A 378 0.96 10.83 3.91
C ARG A 378 0.38 10.81 5.31
N LEU A 379 1.03 11.45 6.27
CA LEU A 379 0.39 11.65 7.58
C LEU A 379 -0.78 12.62 7.44
N THR A 380 -1.88 12.37 8.17
CA THR A 380 -2.94 13.37 8.32
C THR A 380 -2.39 14.58 9.09
N GLY A 381 -3.01 15.76 8.98
CA GLY A 381 -2.56 16.93 9.75
C GLY A 381 -2.60 16.72 11.27
N SER A 382 -3.56 15.93 11.77
CA SER A 382 -3.62 15.55 13.20
C SER A 382 -2.53 14.52 13.57
N ALA A 383 -2.23 13.58 12.68
CA ALA A 383 -1.13 12.64 12.83
C ALA A 383 0.23 13.33 12.84
N GLN A 384 0.45 14.30 11.94
CA GLN A 384 1.67 15.11 11.90
C GLN A 384 1.94 15.79 13.23
N ARG A 385 0.92 16.40 13.86
CA ARG A 385 1.04 17.03 15.19
C ARG A 385 1.33 16.01 16.30
N LYS A 386 0.71 14.84 16.26
CA LYS A 386 1.00 13.77 17.24
C LYS A 386 2.40 13.20 17.06
N ALA A 387 2.87 13.08 15.84
CA ALA A 387 4.22 12.63 15.53
C ALA A 387 5.27 13.67 15.96
N GLN A 388 5.00 14.95 15.74
CA GLN A 388 5.78 16.07 16.31
C GLN A 388 5.86 15.98 17.83
N GLN A 389 4.73 15.75 18.51
CA GLN A 389 4.73 15.58 19.97
C GLN A 389 5.53 14.35 20.40
N ALA A 390 5.45 13.23 19.67
CA ALA A 390 6.24 12.05 19.97
C ALA A 390 7.75 12.31 19.82
N VAL A 391 8.16 13.16 18.87
CA VAL A 391 9.55 13.62 18.77
C VAL A 391 9.95 14.46 19.98
N TYR A 392 9.06 15.35 20.45
CA TYR A 392 9.30 16.12 21.68
C TYR A 392 9.49 15.22 22.89
N ASP A 393 8.53 14.32 23.11
CA ASP A 393 8.54 13.40 24.25
C ASP A 393 9.80 12.53 24.26
N TYR A 394 10.23 12.06 23.08
CA TYR A 394 11.46 11.29 22.90
C TYR A 394 12.72 12.10 23.22
N LEU A 395 12.83 13.34 22.73
CA LEU A 395 13.98 14.19 23.01
C LEU A 395 14.03 14.61 24.48
N ASP A 396 12.89 14.93 25.09
CA ASP A 396 12.77 15.26 26.51
C ASP A 396 13.15 14.06 27.38
N ASP A 397 12.74 12.85 26.98
CA ASP A 397 13.16 11.63 27.65
C ASP A 397 14.66 11.37 27.55
N CYS A 398 15.25 11.63 26.38
CA CYS A 398 16.68 11.60 26.20
C CYS A 398 17.40 12.60 27.10
N VAL A 399 16.96 13.85 27.17
CA VAL A 399 17.54 14.86 28.06
C VAL A 399 17.49 14.43 29.53
N ARG A 400 16.39 13.81 29.98
CA ARG A 400 16.25 13.31 31.35
C ARG A 400 17.18 12.14 31.66
N ARG A 401 17.36 11.22 30.72
CA ARG A 401 18.20 10.01 30.89
C ARG A 401 19.67 10.23 30.55
N ALA A 402 19.99 11.35 29.89
CA ALA A 402 21.28 11.57 29.28
C ALA A 402 22.43 11.56 30.30
N LYS A 403 23.22 10.49 30.25
CA LYS A 403 24.59 10.42 30.76
C LYS A 403 25.56 10.86 29.65
N LEU A 404 26.86 10.63 29.86
CA LEU A 404 27.92 10.84 28.88
C LEU A 404 27.53 10.32 27.49
N VAL A 405 27.05 9.08 27.41
CA VAL A 405 26.47 8.45 26.22
C VAL A 405 25.26 7.65 26.66
N THR A 406 24.11 7.85 26.02
CA THR A 406 22.86 7.16 26.38
C THR A 406 22.34 6.41 25.18
N PRO A 407 22.43 5.06 25.16
CA PRO A 407 21.99 4.25 24.03
C PRO A 407 20.57 4.62 23.57
N GLY A 408 20.42 4.80 22.25
CA GLY A 408 19.15 5.16 21.64
C GLY A 408 18.76 6.64 21.75
N CYS A 409 19.62 7.52 22.25
CA CYS A 409 19.46 8.97 22.10
C CYS A 409 20.22 9.48 20.87
N PRO A 410 19.85 10.64 20.30
CA PRO A 410 20.55 11.15 19.12
C PRO A 410 21.76 12.04 19.46
N PHE A 411 22.03 12.30 20.75
CA PHE A 411 23.13 13.13 21.23
C PHE A 411 23.85 12.50 22.42
N GLY A 412 25.13 12.86 22.57
CA GLY A 412 26.02 12.46 23.66
C GLY A 412 27.13 13.50 23.88
N ALA A 413 27.98 13.25 24.87
CA ALA A 413 29.10 14.12 25.24
C ALA A 413 30.37 13.26 25.38
N GLU A 414 30.82 12.64 24.29
CA GLU A 414 32.04 11.82 24.30
C GLU A 414 33.31 12.66 24.49
N SER A 415 33.29 13.91 24.00
CA SER A 415 34.47 14.78 23.90
C SER A 415 34.09 16.26 23.98
N VAL A 416 34.46 16.96 25.05
CA VAL A 416 34.00 18.35 25.29
C VAL A 416 35.20 19.29 25.48
N PRO A 417 35.34 20.38 24.70
CA PRO A 417 36.42 21.36 24.91
C PRO A 417 36.46 21.93 26.33
N GLU A 418 37.66 22.04 26.91
CA GLU A 418 37.89 22.64 28.22
C GLU A 418 37.63 24.17 28.15
N PRO A 419 36.87 24.75 29.11
CA PRO A 419 36.59 26.17 29.08
C PRO A 419 37.86 27.01 29.27
N GLY A 420 38.13 27.91 28.32
CA GLY A 420 39.33 28.74 28.30
C GLY A 420 40.57 28.09 27.68
N ARG A 421 40.49 26.82 27.27
CA ARG A 421 41.56 26.05 26.61
C ARG A 421 40.98 25.22 25.46
N PRO A 422 40.64 25.84 24.31
CA PRO A 422 39.96 25.16 23.20
C PRO A 422 40.81 24.08 22.52
N ASP A 423 42.13 24.12 22.71
CA ASP A 423 43.10 23.10 22.31
C ASP A 423 43.04 21.82 23.17
N ARG A 424 42.33 21.89 24.30
CA ARG A 424 42.15 20.79 25.23
C ARG A 424 40.69 20.34 25.30
N ILE A 425 40.50 19.04 25.42
CA ILE A 425 39.19 18.39 25.38
C ILE A 425 39.11 17.39 26.52
N PHE A 426 38.02 17.43 27.28
CA PHE A 426 37.67 16.39 28.24
C PHE A 426 37.17 15.15 27.51
N TYR A 427 37.77 13.99 27.79
CA TYR A 427 37.34 12.70 27.23
C TYR A 427 37.01 11.67 28.30
N GLY A 428 36.02 10.82 28.03
CA GLY A 428 35.77 9.60 28.80
C GLY A 428 35.67 9.83 30.31
N ARG A 429 36.72 9.43 31.05
CA ARG A 429 36.77 9.48 32.53
C ARG A 429 37.02 10.87 33.09
N GLU A 430 37.53 11.80 32.28
CA GLU A 430 37.72 13.19 32.68
C GLU A 430 36.37 13.90 32.88
N ILE A 431 35.33 13.49 32.15
CA ILE A 431 33.99 14.03 32.29
C ILE A 431 33.32 13.43 33.53
N LYS A 432 33.21 14.22 34.60
CA LYS A 432 32.64 13.78 35.88
C LYS A 432 31.12 13.88 35.90
N SER A 433 30.56 14.91 35.26
CA SER A 433 29.11 15.03 35.12
C SER A 433 28.69 15.76 33.86
N THR A 434 27.53 15.38 33.35
CA THR A 434 26.88 16.00 32.19
C THR A 434 25.46 16.36 32.56
N ARG A 435 25.01 17.54 32.15
CA ARG A 435 23.62 17.96 32.26
C ARG A 435 23.16 18.51 30.93
N TRP A 436 22.08 17.93 30.42
CA TRP A 436 21.43 18.40 29.21
C TRP A 436 20.19 19.21 29.57
N LYS A 437 19.88 20.21 28.75
CA LYS A 437 18.62 20.96 28.83
C LYS A 437 18.14 21.28 27.42
N LEU A 438 16.92 20.86 27.08
CA LEU A 438 16.29 21.31 25.85
C LEU A 438 15.83 22.77 26.02
N GLN A 439 16.40 23.67 25.22
CA GLN A 439 16.06 25.10 25.24
C GLN A 439 14.92 25.39 24.26
N ARG A 440 14.95 24.77 23.08
CA ARG A 440 13.92 24.88 22.05
C ARG A 440 13.75 23.52 21.37
N HIS A 441 12.52 23.03 21.27
CA HIS A 441 12.23 21.82 20.52
C HIS A 441 12.35 22.05 19.00
N PRO A 442 12.68 21.02 18.20
CA PRO A 442 12.76 21.14 16.75
C PRO A 442 11.38 21.09 16.10
N GLU A 443 11.07 21.98 15.16
CA GLU A 443 9.88 21.82 14.31
C GLU A 443 10.22 20.83 13.21
N VAL A 444 9.41 19.78 13.05
CA VAL A 444 9.68 18.66 12.15
C VAL A 444 8.51 18.38 11.20
N THR A 445 8.83 18.18 9.93
CA THR A 445 7.92 17.66 8.91
C THR A 445 8.28 16.19 8.65
N ILE A 446 7.29 15.32 8.73
CA ILE A 446 7.48 13.87 8.61
C ILE A 446 6.84 13.44 7.30
N GLU A 447 7.67 12.91 6.41
CA GLU A 447 7.23 12.46 5.10
C GLU A 447 7.62 10.99 4.89
N PRO A 448 6.82 10.26 4.10
CA PRO A 448 7.25 8.97 3.57
C PRO A 448 8.53 9.14 2.74
N VAL A 449 9.62 8.45 3.05
CA VAL A 449 10.84 8.39 2.22
C VAL A 449 11.17 6.92 2.00
N GLY A 450 11.04 6.47 0.74
CA GLY A 450 11.04 5.04 0.41
C GLY A 450 9.94 4.33 1.20
N ASN A 451 10.33 3.40 2.07
CA ASN A 451 9.42 2.53 2.80
C ASN A 451 9.25 2.91 4.27
N GLU A 452 9.62 4.13 4.67
CA GLU A 452 9.65 4.59 6.06
C GLU A 452 9.10 6.01 6.16
N PHE A 453 8.58 6.41 7.33
CA PHE A 453 8.39 7.83 7.61
C PHE A 453 9.69 8.40 8.18
N GLN A 454 10.24 9.38 7.49
CA GLN A 454 11.44 10.10 7.89
C GLN A 454 11.10 11.55 8.15
N VAL A 455 11.87 12.17 9.04
CA VAL A 455 11.78 13.61 9.20
C VAL A 455 12.60 14.29 8.09
N VAL A 456 11.95 15.04 7.21
CA VAL A 456 12.56 15.60 5.98
C VAL A 456 12.85 17.11 6.02
N ASP A 457 11.99 17.90 6.64
CA ASP A 457 12.16 19.35 6.77
C ASP A 457 12.11 19.73 8.25
N ARG A 458 13.02 20.61 8.66
CA ARG A 458 13.35 20.83 10.05
C ARG A 458 13.78 22.26 10.31
N ARG A 459 13.17 22.87 11.33
CA ARG A 459 13.82 23.98 12.04
C ARG A 459 14.54 23.39 13.25
N PRO A 460 15.89 23.41 13.30
CA PRO A 460 16.62 22.76 14.37
C PRO A 460 16.25 23.37 15.72
N GLY A 461 16.05 22.49 16.69
CA GLY A 461 15.93 22.84 18.10
C GLY A 461 17.29 23.26 18.65
N THR A 462 17.32 23.57 19.94
CA THR A 462 18.55 23.93 20.64
C THR A 462 18.62 23.21 21.97
N LEU A 463 19.72 22.50 22.19
CA LEU A 463 20.10 21.84 23.43
C LEU A 463 21.19 22.67 24.11
N LYS A 464 21.18 22.74 25.43
CA LYS A 464 22.30 23.23 26.24
C LYS A 464 22.95 22.04 26.93
N LEU A 465 24.22 21.82 26.63
CA LEU A 465 25.09 20.88 27.32
C LEU A 465 25.89 21.65 28.38
N THR A 466 25.83 21.21 29.63
CA THR A 466 26.72 21.64 30.71
C THR A 466 27.55 20.46 31.16
N VAL A 467 28.87 20.59 31.10
CA VAL A 467 29.82 19.51 31.41
C VAL A 467 30.75 19.99 32.50
N THR A 468 30.95 19.16 33.51
CA THR A 468 31.99 19.34 34.52
C THR A 468 33.04 18.26 34.33
N GLY A 469 34.25 18.69 33.97
CA GLY A 469 35.41 17.83 33.76
C GLY A 469 36.45 18.00 34.86
N THR A 470 37.35 17.03 34.96
CA THR A 470 38.56 17.12 35.78
C THR A 470 39.74 16.65 34.96
N ASP A 471 40.74 17.51 34.86
CA ASP A 471 42.05 17.20 34.34
C ASP A 471 42.71 16.11 35.20
N GLU A 472 43.03 14.96 34.62
CA GLU A 472 43.69 13.87 35.36
C GLU A 472 45.13 14.21 35.77
N ASP A 473 45.84 15.06 35.01
CA ASP A 473 47.24 15.43 35.25
C ASP A 473 47.36 16.53 36.31
N THR A 474 46.50 17.55 36.25
CA THR A 474 46.59 18.71 37.15
C THR A 474 45.56 18.72 38.28
N GLY A 475 44.55 17.85 38.21
CA GLY A 475 43.40 17.89 39.13
C GLY A 475 42.50 19.11 38.94
N PHE A 476 42.72 19.93 37.91
CA PHE A 476 41.92 21.12 37.64
C PHE A 476 40.48 20.74 37.30
N HIS A 477 39.52 21.36 38.00
CA HIS A 477 38.09 21.18 37.76
C HIS A 477 37.53 22.36 36.97
N ALA A 478 36.85 22.07 35.87
CA ALA A 478 36.26 23.09 35.03
C ALA A 478 34.82 22.72 34.67
N THR A 479 33.94 23.73 34.61
CA THR A 479 32.58 23.58 34.09
C THR A 479 32.41 24.44 32.86
N THR A 480 32.04 23.81 31.74
CA THR A 480 31.72 24.49 30.49
C THR A 480 30.25 24.31 30.15
N SER A 481 29.71 25.26 29.39
CA SER A 481 28.38 25.15 28.81
C SER A 481 28.40 25.56 27.36
N MET A 482 27.75 24.77 26.51
CA MET A 482 27.62 25.04 25.09
C MET A 482 26.18 24.83 24.63
N SER A 483 25.79 25.59 23.62
CA SER A 483 24.52 25.42 22.93
C SER A 483 24.75 24.63 21.65
N CYS A 484 23.97 23.58 21.47
CA CYS A 484 24.09 22.64 20.36
C CYS A 484 22.77 22.59 19.60
N PRO A 485 22.79 22.54 18.26
CA PRO A 485 21.59 22.22 17.51
C PRO A 485 21.11 20.81 17.90
N THR A 486 19.79 20.56 17.90
CA THR A 486 19.31 19.18 18.05
C THR A 486 19.75 18.39 16.82
N PRO A 487 20.48 17.28 16.97
CA PRO A 487 20.91 16.48 15.84
C PRO A 487 19.70 16.02 15.03
N ASP A 488 19.74 16.36 13.74
CA ASP A 488 18.59 16.39 12.86
C ASP A 488 18.81 15.53 11.61
N GLY A 489 19.90 14.78 11.49
CA GLY A 489 20.09 13.91 10.32
C GLY A 489 19.28 12.61 10.36
N VAL A 490 18.80 12.18 11.53
CA VAL A 490 18.79 10.72 11.79
C VAL A 490 17.56 10.27 12.61
N LEU A 491 16.43 10.99 12.64
CA LEU A 491 15.24 10.52 13.37
C LEU A 491 14.25 9.83 12.42
N ARG A 492 13.91 8.59 12.76
CA ARG A 492 12.87 7.80 12.09
C ARG A 492 11.62 7.74 12.96
N VAL A 493 10.48 7.68 12.30
CA VAL A 493 9.18 7.64 12.95
C VAL A 493 8.42 6.43 12.43
N ASP A 494 8.07 5.49 13.30
CA ASP A 494 7.19 4.38 12.95
C ASP A 494 5.76 4.67 13.40
N VAL A 495 4.80 4.39 12.51
CA VAL A 495 3.39 4.34 12.89
C VAL A 495 3.06 2.94 13.41
N THR A 496 2.72 2.87 14.68
CA THR A 496 2.31 1.64 15.37
C THR A 496 0.92 1.18 14.90
N ASP A 497 0.58 -0.08 15.18
CA ASP A 497 -0.74 -0.69 14.91
C ASP A 497 -1.90 0.04 15.60
N SER A 498 -1.66 0.59 16.80
CA SER A 498 -2.60 1.45 17.52
C SER A 498 -2.76 2.86 16.91
N GLY A 499 -1.95 3.21 15.90
CA GLY A 499 -1.90 4.55 15.32
C GLY A 499 -1.11 5.57 16.15
N GLY A 500 -0.39 5.13 17.19
CA GLY A 500 0.62 5.93 17.88
C GLY A 500 1.94 5.98 17.10
N PHE A 501 2.87 6.81 17.57
CA PHE A 501 4.17 7.03 16.94
C PHE A 501 5.30 6.54 17.83
N ARG A 502 6.29 5.90 17.23
CA ARG A 502 7.55 5.58 17.88
C ARG A 502 8.67 6.31 17.18
N VAL A 503 9.48 7.04 17.93
CA VAL A 503 10.63 7.79 17.43
C VAL A 503 11.91 7.09 17.87
N TYR A 504 12.89 7.00 16.97
CA TYR A 504 14.19 6.38 17.24
C TYR A 504 15.25 6.96 16.30
N PRO A 505 16.54 6.86 16.64
CA PRO A 505 17.59 7.28 15.72
C PRO A 505 17.76 6.23 14.61
N GLU A 506 18.09 6.63 13.40
CA GLU A 506 18.50 5.74 12.31
C GLU A 506 19.68 4.86 12.73
N GLY A 507 19.61 3.59 12.32
CA GLY A 507 20.42 2.49 12.88
C GLY A 507 19.84 1.85 14.15
N GLY A 508 18.95 2.55 14.88
CA GLY A 508 18.34 2.10 16.14
C GLY A 508 17.02 1.33 16.00
N ARG A 509 16.73 0.73 14.82
CA ARG A 509 15.43 0.07 14.55
C ARG A 509 15.12 -1.12 15.46
N TYR A 510 16.15 -1.72 16.02
CA TYR A 510 16.04 -2.86 16.90
C TYR A 510 15.88 -2.34 18.32
N GLY A 511 14.92 -2.90 19.08
CA GLY A 511 14.55 -2.44 20.42
C GLY A 511 15.76 -2.14 21.30
N ALA A 512 15.57 -1.35 22.38
CA ALA A 512 16.64 -0.78 23.21
C ALA A 512 17.83 -1.71 23.55
N ASP A 513 17.61 -3.03 23.51
CA ASP A 513 18.56 -4.11 23.80
C ASP A 513 19.51 -4.48 22.63
N ARG A 514 19.24 -4.04 21.38
CA ARG A 514 20.04 -4.36 20.18
C ARG A 514 20.28 -3.17 19.26
N VAL A 515 20.42 -1.96 19.81
CA VAL A 515 20.93 -0.83 19.02
C VAL A 515 22.38 -1.17 18.63
N ASP A 516 22.61 -1.41 17.34
CA ASP A 516 23.97 -1.47 16.82
C ASP A 516 24.64 -0.13 17.16
N ARG A 517 25.69 -0.19 17.97
CA ARG A 517 26.40 0.99 18.45
C ARG A 517 27.40 1.51 17.43
N SER A 518 27.74 0.72 16.41
CA SER A 518 28.77 1.05 15.43
C SER A 518 28.40 2.15 14.41
N PRO A 519 27.13 2.35 13.99
CA PRO A 519 26.77 3.44 13.07
C PRO A 519 26.36 4.74 13.78
N ILE A 520 26.02 4.73 15.07
CA ILE A 520 25.67 5.96 15.80
C ILE A 520 26.97 6.65 16.22
N ARG A 521 27.47 7.57 15.38
CA ARG A 521 28.51 8.51 15.81
C ARG A 521 27.87 9.49 16.80
N TRP A 522 28.18 9.33 18.08
CA TRP A 522 27.80 10.27 19.12
C TRP A 522 28.70 11.50 19.04
N GLN A 523 28.49 12.33 18.01
CA GLN A 523 29.17 13.60 17.95
C GLN A 523 28.77 14.44 19.16
N THR A 524 29.77 15.05 19.80
CA THR A 524 29.53 15.98 20.89
C THR A 524 29.07 17.28 20.29
N CYS A 525 27.79 17.30 19.94
CA CYS A 525 27.24 18.29 19.02
C CYS A 525 27.86 18.15 17.60
#